data_AF-G0P815-F1
#
_entry.id   AF-G0P815-F1
#
_cell.length_a   1.000
_cell.length_b   1.000
_cell.length_c   1.000
_cell.angle_alpha   90.00
_cell.angle_beta   90.00
_cell.angle_gamma   90.00
#
_symmetry.space_group_name_H-M   'P 1'
#
loop_
_entity.id
_entity.type
_entity.pdbx_description
1 polymer ?
#
loop_
_entity_poly.entity_id
_entity_poly.type
_entity_poly.pdbx_seq_one_letter_code
_entity_poly.pdbx_strand_id
1 'polypeptide(L)'
;MSAAQYARLVPKKYRSRTLPKIDRPWRPRVIAWAGPAAFYPNRFYEIDKWYKARIDKPERLPEMHIIDPAEHMKSLQELMQKPETESINIGFAKKEATVKAEKSEKDRVELERKSRHMQLKIDIDSVDVENLSVYRHFQVFDHLFGENVFFENVQKLEVDYQDNIVHSGNILTANSTVTRPEVSIQSVGKGGFNTLLMVNLDGNGFEEKNGELIHWMVSNIPDGEEVTKGREDIEYLQPLPFYGTGYHRVAFVLFRHSQPVDLKINGSTFENRIQSISELYKSHENVLTPSAIRFFQTSYDNSVKTALHSLGLKSPLYEYEYRPALKPAQREFPEKPQPFDLYLDMYRDPKEVEKEVLEKRLSEVKLDNVKEPKWIDPDYVENKKKLPAWLHSKQLERKGVGYAKYHNDVL
;
A
#
# COMPACT_ATOMS: atom_id res chain seq x y z
N MET A 1 39.96 -38.87 28.87
CA MET A 1 39.01 -39.76 29.55
C MET A 1 38.37 -40.67 28.51
N SER A 2 38.47 -41.99 28.66
CA SER A 2 37.93 -42.92 27.65
C SER A 2 36.41 -43.05 27.81
N ALA A 3 35.71 -43.43 26.73
CA ALA A 3 34.26 -43.67 26.74
C ALA A 3 33.81 -44.67 27.84
N ALA A 4 34.71 -45.55 28.29
CA ALA A 4 34.47 -46.48 29.38
C ALA A 4 34.36 -45.81 30.77
N GLN A 5 34.92 -44.62 30.96
CA GLN A 5 34.83 -43.86 32.21
C GLN A 5 33.52 -43.04 32.29
N TYR A 6 32.96 -42.61 31.16
CA TYR A 6 31.69 -41.88 31.10
C TYR A 6 30.48 -42.78 31.45
N ALA A 7 30.55 -44.07 31.11
CA ALA A 7 29.49 -45.05 31.38
C ALA A 7 29.30 -45.40 32.87
N ARG A 8 30.21 -44.98 33.77
CA ARG A 8 30.10 -45.24 35.22
C ARG A 8 29.32 -44.18 36.01
N LEU A 9 28.95 -43.06 35.38
CA LEU A 9 28.27 -41.94 36.05
C LEU A 9 26.74 -41.94 35.91
N VAL A 10 26.13 -42.98 35.30
CA VAL A 10 24.67 -43.07 35.24
C VAL A 10 24.15 -43.84 36.47
N PRO A 11 23.36 -43.22 37.36
CA PRO A 11 22.81 -43.89 38.52
C PRO A 11 21.89 -45.03 38.08
N LYS A 12 22.11 -46.23 38.64
CA LYS A 12 21.28 -47.42 38.42
C LYS A 12 19.86 -47.18 38.93
N LYS A 13 18.98 -46.65 38.08
CA LYS A 13 17.52 -46.70 38.30
C LYS A 13 17.02 -48.08 37.90
N TYR A 14 16.33 -48.73 38.83
CA TYR A 14 15.74 -50.05 38.68
C TYR A 14 14.91 -50.17 37.40
N ARG A 15 15.31 -51.06 36.51
CA ARG A 15 14.54 -51.46 35.31
C ARG A 15 13.37 -52.33 35.80
N SER A 16 12.13 -51.89 35.59
CA SER A 16 10.97 -52.74 35.87
C SER A 16 11.06 -54.02 35.02
N ARG A 17 10.76 -55.18 35.62
CA ARG A 17 10.89 -56.51 34.97
C ARG A 17 9.77 -56.82 33.98
N THR A 18 8.86 -55.87 33.70
CA THR A 18 7.74 -56.05 32.79
C THR A 18 7.51 -54.77 31.97
N LEU A 19 7.39 -54.93 30.65
CA LEU A 19 6.88 -53.88 29.76
C LEU A 19 5.39 -53.64 30.06
N PRO A 20 4.89 -52.39 30.04
CA PRO A 20 3.46 -52.15 30.18
C PRO A 20 2.71 -52.77 28.99
N LYS A 21 1.74 -53.64 29.27
CA LYS A 21 0.78 -54.10 28.26
C LYS A 21 -0.14 -52.92 27.91
N ILE A 22 -0.01 -52.42 26.69
CA ILE A 22 -0.98 -51.49 26.12
C ILE A 22 -2.25 -52.30 25.82
N ASP A 23 -3.34 -51.96 26.49
CA ASP A 23 -4.64 -52.57 26.24
C ASP A 23 -5.14 -52.17 24.85
N ARG A 24 -5.66 -53.14 24.10
CA ARG A 24 -6.14 -52.89 22.72
C ARG A 24 -7.42 -52.06 22.81
N PRO A 25 -7.59 -50.98 22.03
CA PRO A 25 -8.84 -50.23 22.04
C PRO A 25 -10.01 -51.13 21.60
N TRP A 26 -11.10 -51.06 22.36
CA TRP A 26 -12.37 -51.70 22.05
C TRP A 26 -12.86 -51.28 20.66
N ARG A 27 -13.24 -52.26 19.81
CA ARG A 27 -13.94 -51.98 18.55
C ARG A 27 -15.33 -51.43 18.86
N PRO A 28 -15.78 -50.33 18.22
CA PRO A 28 -17.18 -49.94 18.24
C PRO A 28 -18.02 -50.99 17.50
N ARG A 29 -19.11 -51.47 18.11
CA ARG A 29 -20.18 -52.18 17.40
C ARG A 29 -21.00 -51.14 16.65
N VAL A 30 -20.58 -50.77 15.46
CA VAL A 30 -21.43 -50.00 14.54
C VAL A 30 -21.58 -50.84 13.27
N ILE A 31 -22.80 -51.29 13.02
CA ILE A 31 -23.21 -51.94 11.79
C ILE A 31 -23.28 -50.85 10.73
N ALA A 32 -22.13 -50.52 10.14
CA ALA A 32 -22.08 -49.80 8.88
C ALA A 32 -22.15 -50.88 7.78
N TRP A 33 -23.25 -50.89 7.02
CA TRP A 33 -23.33 -51.70 5.81
C TRP A 33 -22.41 -51.07 4.76
N ALA A 34 -21.14 -51.40 4.87
CA ALA A 34 -20.15 -51.08 3.86
C ALA A 34 -20.35 -52.11 2.73
N GLY A 35 -20.58 -51.63 1.50
CA GLY A 35 -20.76 -52.49 0.33
C GLY A 35 -19.59 -53.48 0.13
N PRO A 36 -19.71 -54.45 -0.79
CA PRO A 36 -18.82 -55.62 -0.92
C PRO A 36 -17.31 -55.29 -1.02
N ALA A 37 -16.96 -54.04 -1.33
CA ALA A 37 -15.59 -53.57 -1.27
C ALA A 37 -14.95 -53.60 0.14
N ALA A 38 -15.74 -53.65 1.22
CA ALA A 38 -15.25 -53.59 2.60
C ALA A 38 -14.51 -54.85 3.08
N PHE A 39 -14.56 -55.94 2.30
CA PHE A 39 -13.99 -57.24 2.67
C PHE A 39 -12.74 -57.62 1.86
N TYR A 40 -12.16 -56.70 1.09
CA TYR A 40 -10.92 -56.99 0.38
C TYR A 40 -9.71 -57.02 1.36
N PRO A 41 -8.93 -58.11 1.36
CA PRO A 41 -7.90 -58.39 2.38
C PRO A 41 -6.71 -57.42 2.41
N ASN A 42 -6.58 -56.52 1.42
CA ASN A 42 -5.43 -55.64 1.27
C ASN A 42 -5.68 -54.17 1.64
N ARG A 43 -6.88 -53.80 2.13
CA ARG A 43 -7.20 -52.38 2.40
C ARG A 43 -6.48 -51.79 3.63
N PHE A 44 -5.99 -52.62 4.55
CA PHE A 44 -5.31 -52.15 5.77
C PHE A 44 -3.89 -51.61 5.54
N TYR A 45 -3.34 -51.73 4.33
CA TYR A 45 -2.02 -51.21 3.98
C TYR A 45 -2.06 -49.89 3.20
N GLU A 46 -3.25 -49.46 2.76
CA GLU A 46 -3.43 -48.11 2.25
C GLU A 46 -3.84 -47.20 3.42
N ILE A 47 -2.88 -46.37 3.85
CA ILE A 47 -3.10 -45.37 4.89
C ILE A 47 -4.25 -44.47 4.47
N ASP A 48 -5.33 -44.53 5.23
CA ASP A 48 -6.56 -43.78 4.99
C ASP A 48 -6.23 -42.28 4.95
N LYS A 49 -6.35 -41.65 3.77
CA LYS A 49 -5.98 -40.23 3.56
C LYS A 49 -6.74 -39.30 4.52
N TRP A 50 -7.92 -39.72 4.94
CA TRP A 50 -8.74 -39.01 5.91
C TRP A 50 -8.10 -38.92 7.32
N TYR A 51 -7.29 -39.91 7.71
CA TYR A 51 -6.63 -39.94 9.01
C TYR A 51 -5.42 -39.00 9.07
N LYS A 52 -4.64 -38.88 7.98
CA LYS A 52 -3.48 -37.95 7.90
C LYS A 52 -3.88 -36.48 7.87
N ALA A 53 -5.01 -36.14 7.22
CA ALA A 53 -5.51 -34.76 7.14
C ALA A 53 -5.82 -34.11 8.50
N ARG A 54 -5.93 -34.91 9.57
CA ARG A 54 -6.10 -34.43 10.97
C ARG A 54 -4.80 -34.20 11.71
N ILE A 55 -3.70 -34.80 11.28
CA ILE A 55 -2.42 -34.82 12.01
C ILE A 55 -1.49 -33.74 11.49
N ASP A 56 -1.45 -33.55 10.17
CA ASP A 56 -0.65 -32.51 9.54
C ASP A 56 -1.60 -31.43 9.04
N LYS A 57 -1.43 -30.20 9.55
CA LYS A 57 -1.98 -29.01 8.88
C LYS A 57 -1.32 -29.03 7.49
N PRO A 58 -2.03 -29.30 6.39
CA PRO A 58 -1.38 -29.33 5.10
C PRO A 58 -0.86 -27.92 4.85
N GLU A 59 0.45 -27.74 4.92
CA GLU A 59 1.10 -26.54 4.41
C GLU A 59 0.67 -26.46 2.95
N ARG A 60 -0.32 -25.62 2.66
CA ARG A 60 -0.69 -25.26 1.30
C ARG A 60 0.46 -24.41 0.79
N LEU A 61 1.55 -25.07 0.40
CA LEU A 61 2.48 -24.48 -0.53
C LEU A 61 1.66 -24.15 -1.77
N PRO A 62 1.69 -22.90 -2.27
CA PRO A 62 1.03 -22.59 -3.52
C PRO A 62 1.50 -23.60 -4.56
N GLU A 63 0.56 -24.26 -5.23
CA GLU A 63 0.89 -25.07 -6.40
C GLU A 63 1.50 -24.11 -7.40
N MET A 64 2.83 -24.14 -7.50
CA MET A 64 3.56 -23.37 -8.50
C MET A 64 3.18 -23.99 -9.83
N HIS A 65 2.20 -23.39 -10.52
CA HIS A 65 1.93 -23.73 -11.90
C HIS A 65 3.21 -23.41 -12.69
N ILE A 66 3.90 -24.45 -13.14
CA ILE A 66 5.00 -24.32 -14.08
C ILE A 66 4.34 -23.92 -15.39
N ILE A 67 4.35 -22.63 -15.68
CA ILE A 67 3.88 -22.09 -16.96
C ILE A 67 4.87 -22.61 -18.00
N ASP A 68 4.43 -23.53 -18.88
CA ASP A 68 5.23 -23.93 -20.03
C ASP A 68 5.26 -22.75 -21.01
N PRO A 69 6.41 -22.09 -21.23
CA PRO A 69 6.49 -20.93 -22.11
C PRO A 69 6.11 -21.27 -23.56
N ALA A 70 6.09 -22.55 -23.94
CA ALA A 70 5.65 -22.99 -25.27
C ALA A 70 4.12 -23.04 -25.44
N GLU A 71 3.34 -23.14 -24.35
CA GLU A 71 1.87 -23.23 -24.41
C GLU A 71 1.18 -21.85 -24.47
N HIS A 72 1.86 -20.77 -24.04
CA HIS A 72 1.35 -19.40 -24.15
C HIS A 72 1.83 -18.73 -25.44
N MET A 73 0.95 -18.72 -26.45
CA MET A 73 1.22 -18.10 -27.76
C MET A 73 1.42 -16.57 -27.72
N LYS A 74 1.04 -15.89 -26.63
CA LYS A 74 1.19 -14.44 -26.45
C LYS A 74 2.15 -14.15 -25.30
N SER A 75 3.08 -13.24 -25.52
CA SER A 75 3.95 -12.75 -24.45
C SER A 75 3.15 -11.94 -23.40
N LEU A 76 3.66 -11.87 -22.16
CA LEU A 76 3.08 -11.01 -21.13
C LEU A 76 3.04 -9.54 -21.58
N GLN A 77 4.04 -9.12 -22.37
CA GLN A 77 4.10 -7.80 -22.96
C GLN A 77 2.90 -7.52 -23.87
N GLU A 78 2.55 -8.46 -24.76
CA GLU A 78 1.36 -8.33 -25.62
C GLU A 78 0.05 -8.29 -24.83
N LEU A 79 -0.05 -9.08 -23.75
CA LEU A 79 -1.24 -9.10 -22.90
C LEU A 79 -1.42 -7.80 -22.09
N MET A 80 -0.30 -7.15 -21.75
CA MET A 80 -0.26 -5.90 -20.98
C MET A 80 -0.12 -4.67 -21.88
N GLN A 81 0.02 -4.85 -23.20
CA GLN A 81 0.22 -3.75 -24.13
C GLN A 81 -1.02 -2.86 -24.16
N LYS A 82 -0.84 -1.61 -23.72
CA LYS A 82 -1.84 -0.57 -23.90
C LYS A 82 -1.77 -0.07 -25.35
N PRO A 83 -2.88 0.37 -25.96
CA PRO A 83 -2.86 0.96 -27.29
C PRO A 83 -1.87 2.14 -27.32
N GLU A 84 -0.99 2.17 -28.33
CA GLU A 84 -0.06 3.27 -28.53
C GLU A 84 -0.82 4.46 -29.12
N THR A 85 -0.98 5.49 -28.31
CA THR A 85 -1.60 6.76 -28.68
C THR A 85 -0.53 7.84 -28.78
N GLU A 86 -0.63 8.69 -29.80
CA GLU A 86 0.31 9.77 -30.01
C GLU A 86 0.26 10.78 -28.85
N SER A 87 1.44 11.12 -28.30
CA SER A 87 1.55 12.07 -27.20
C SER A 87 1.57 13.51 -27.71
N ILE A 88 0.74 14.38 -27.15
CA ILE A 88 0.60 15.78 -27.56
C ILE A 88 1.29 16.68 -26.52
N ASN A 89 2.20 17.54 -26.99
CA ASN A 89 2.81 18.56 -26.15
C ASN A 89 1.99 19.86 -26.21
N ILE A 90 1.42 20.28 -25.09
CA ILE A 90 0.61 21.51 -24.97
C ILE A 90 1.38 22.72 -24.43
N GLY A 91 2.63 22.52 -23.99
CA GLY A 91 3.45 23.55 -23.40
C GLY A 91 4.36 24.27 -24.39
N PHE A 92 5.23 25.10 -23.84
CA PHE A 92 6.27 25.76 -24.63
C PHE A 92 7.31 24.77 -25.17
N ALA A 93 7.91 25.10 -26.31
CA ALA A 93 9.06 24.38 -26.81
C ALA A 93 10.23 24.47 -25.82
N LYS A 94 10.92 23.35 -25.61
CA LYS A 94 12.09 23.29 -24.74
C LYS A 94 13.16 24.25 -25.28
N LYS A 95 13.71 25.11 -24.40
CA LYS A 95 14.91 25.85 -24.75
C LYS A 95 16.05 24.85 -24.96
N GLU A 96 16.72 24.92 -26.10
CA GLU A 96 17.94 24.14 -26.32
C GLU A 96 18.92 24.47 -25.19
N ALA A 97 19.28 23.46 -24.40
CA ALA A 97 20.28 23.63 -23.36
C ALA A 97 21.55 24.15 -24.04
N THR A 98 22.11 25.24 -23.53
CA THR A 98 23.42 25.71 -23.98
C THR A 98 24.39 24.54 -23.86
N VAL A 99 24.92 24.10 -25.00
CA VAL A 99 25.89 23.01 -25.06
C VAL A 99 26.98 23.34 -24.05
N LYS A 100 27.09 22.54 -22.98
CA LYS A 100 28.08 22.78 -21.93
C LYS A 100 29.43 22.93 -22.62
N ALA A 101 30.10 24.06 -22.38
CA ALA A 101 31.36 24.38 -23.03
C ALA A 101 32.31 23.16 -22.95
N GLU A 102 32.90 22.79 -24.08
CA GLU A 102 33.83 21.68 -24.13
C GLU A 102 34.96 21.93 -23.13
N LYS A 103 35.13 21.00 -22.18
CA LYS A 103 36.18 21.12 -21.17
C LYS A 103 37.55 21.08 -21.86
N SER A 104 38.48 21.91 -21.40
CA SER A 104 39.82 21.97 -21.99
C SER A 104 40.53 20.60 -21.89
N GLU A 105 41.47 20.32 -22.79
CA GLU A 105 42.23 19.06 -22.76
C GLU A 105 42.93 18.84 -21.40
N LYS A 106 43.40 19.91 -20.75
CA LYS A 106 44.02 19.85 -19.42
C LYS A 106 43.03 19.39 -18.35
N ASP A 107 41.82 19.96 -18.36
CA ASP A 107 40.76 19.57 -17.43
C ASP A 107 40.34 18.11 -17.62
N ARG A 108 40.34 17.63 -18.88
CA ARG A 108 40.02 16.23 -19.18
C ARG A 108 41.05 15.27 -18.59
N VAL A 109 42.34 15.56 -18.71
CA VAL A 109 43.42 14.75 -18.12
C VAL A 109 43.31 14.74 -16.59
N GLU A 110 42.99 15.87 -15.97
CA GLU A 110 42.80 15.93 -14.51
C GLU A 110 41.57 15.14 -14.05
N LEU A 111 40.45 15.27 -14.77
CA LEU A 111 39.23 14.51 -14.49
C LEU A 111 39.45 13.00 -14.69
N GLU A 112 40.23 12.61 -15.70
CA GLU A 112 40.62 11.21 -15.92
C GLU A 112 41.46 10.68 -14.75
N ARG A 113 42.48 11.42 -14.29
CA ARG A 113 43.27 11.06 -13.10
C ARG A 113 42.39 10.89 -11.87
N LYS A 114 41.49 11.86 -11.61
CA LYS A 114 40.54 11.79 -10.49
C LYS A 114 39.57 10.60 -10.63
N SER A 115 39.13 10.26 -11.84
CA SER A 115 38.29 9.10 -12.10
C SER A 115 39.02 7.79 -11.82
N ARG A 116 40.27 7.63 -12.29
CA ARG A 116 41.11 6.45 -12.03
C ARG A 116 41.34 6.20 -10.53
N HIS A 117 41.43 7.26 -9.73
CA HIS A 117 41.59 7.17 -8.28
C HIS A 117 40.26 7.19 -7.51
N MET A 118 39.10 7.16 -8.18
CA MET A 118 37.77 7.25 -7.56
C MET A 118 37.56 8.50 -6.68
N GLN A 119 38.18 9.62 -7.06
CA GLN A 119 38.11 10.91 -6.35
C GLN A 119 37.25 11.94 -7.07
N LEU A 120 36.67 11.59 -8.22
CA LEU A 120 35.84 12.49 -9.01
C LEU A 120 34.49 12.72 -8.30
N LYS A 121 34.23 13.97 -7.91
CA LYS A 121 32.99 14.40 -7.29
C LYS A 121 32.19 15.25 -8.28
N ILE A 122 30.89 15.03 -8.33
CA ILE A 122 29.95 15.85 -9.09
C ILE A 122 29.23 16.74 -8.08
N ASP A 123 29.12 18.02 -8.40
CA ASP A 123 28.33 18.95 -7.61
C ASP A 123 26.84 18.68 -7.86
N ILE A 124 26.14 18.22 -6.81
CA ILE A 124 24.76 17.74 -6.90
C ILE A 124 23.82 18.92 -7.21
N ASP A 125 24.12 20.10 -6.67
CA ASP A 125 23.29 21.31 -6.83
C ASP A 125 23.30 21.82 -8.28
N SER A 126 24.33 21.45 -9.05
CA SER A 126 24.47 21.80 -10.47
C SER A 126 23.76 20.84 -11.44
N VAL A 127 23.23 19.72 -10.93
CA VAL A 127 22.56 18.70 -11.74
C VAL A 127 21.07 19.03 -11.82
N ASP A 128 20.56 19.14 -13.04
CA ASP A 128 19.12 19.24 -13.27
C ASP A 128 18.47 17.87 -13.01
N VAL A 129 17.56 17.81 -12.03
CA VAL A 129 16.90 16.58 -11.57
C VAL A 129 15.51 16.41 -12.21
N GLU A 130 15.09 17.33 -13.07
CA GLU A 130 13.77 17.27 -13.66
C GLU A 130 13.63 16.11 -14.65
N ASN A 131 12.72 15.19 -14.34
CA ASN A 131 12.48 14.00 -15.15
C ASN A 131 10.98 13.80 -15.40
N LEU A 132 10.57 13.91 -16.66
CA LEU A 132 9.18 13.76 -17.10
C LEU A 132 8.61 12.37 -16.80
N SER A 133 9.45 11.33 -16.71
CA SER A 133 9.00 9.98 -16.38
C SER A 133 8.34 9.87 -15.01
N VAL A 134 8.71 10.73 -14.06
CA VAL A 134 8.11 10.78 -12.72
C VAL A 134 6.64 11.18 -12.82
N TYR A 135 6.34 12.22 -13.59
CA TYR A 135 4.97 12.69 -13.81
C TYR A 135 4.10 11.66 -14.53
N ARG A 136 4.69 10.88 -15.44
CA ARG A 136 4.01 9.76 -16.12
C ARG A 136 3.76 8.60 -15.15
N HIS A 137 4.71 8.25 -14.29
CA HIS A 137 4.54 7.22 -13.27
C HIS A 137 3.39 7.56 -12.32
N PHE A 138 3.31 8.83 -11.90
CA PHE A 138 2.24 9.32 -11.07
C PHE A 138 0.99 9.76 -11.85
N GLN A 139 0.90 9.56 -13.16
CA GLN A 139 -0.27 9.92 -13.98
C GLN A 139 -0.80 11.35 -13.74
N VAL A 140 0.11 12.29 -13.46
CA VAL A 140 -0.27 13.67 -13.09
C VAL A 140 -0.87 14.40 -14.29
N PHE A 141 -0.27 14.26 -15.47
CA PHE A 141 -0.78 14.89 -16.68
C PHE A 141 -2.11 14.28 -17.15
N ASP A 142 -2.23 12.95 -17.07
CA ASP A 142 -3.44 12.23 -17.47
C ASP A 142 -4.67 12.73 -16.69
N HIS A 143 -4.50 12.99 -15.39
CA HIS A 143 -5.59 13.46 -14.54
C HIS A 143 -5.86 14.97 -14.69
N LEU A 144 -4.84 15.79 -14.98
CA LEU A 144 -5.02 17.24 -15.15
C LEU A 144 -5.61 17.63 -16.50
N PHE A 145 -5.06 17.07 -17.58
CA PHE A 145 -5.34 17.51 -18.96
C PHE A 145 -6.01 16.44 -19.81
N GLY A 146 -5.94 15.18 -19.39
CA GLY A 146 -6.44 14.03 -20.14
C GLY A 146 -5.31 13.15 -20.66
N GLU A 147 -5.67 11.98 -21.19
CA GLU A 147 -4.73 10.96 -21.64
C GLU A 147 -3.80 11.47 -22.76
N ASN A 148 -2.52 11.09 -22.71
CA ASN A 148 -1.49 11.37 -23.71
C ASN A 148 -1.09 12.84 -23.87
N VAL A 149 -1.55 13.71 -22.98
CA VAL A 149 -1.12 15.11 -22.96
C VAL A 149 0.08 15.25 -22.05
N PHE A 150 1.08 16.05 -22.45
CA PHE A 150 2.19 16.40 -21.58
C PHE A 150 2.70 17.80 -21.89
N PHE A 151 3.53 18.33 -20.99
CA PHE A 151 4.38 19.47 -21.28
C PHE A 151 5.67 19.36 -20.49
N GLU A 152 6.70 20.07 -20.94
CA GLU A 152 7.97 20.17 -20.24
C GLU A 152 8.04 21.47 -19.44
N ASN A 153 8.77 21.42 -18.33
CA ASN A 153 9.08 22.62 -17.56
C ASN A 153 10.05 23.50 -18.36
N VAL A 154 9.60 24.70 -18.72
CA VAL A 154 10.42 25.72 -19.40
C VAL A 154 10.81 26.86 -18.46
N GLN A 155 10.07 27.02 -17.36
CA GLN A 155 10.35 27.94 -16.27
C GLN A 155 10.71 27.19 -14.99
N LYS A 156 11.72 27.69 -14.26
CA LYS A 156 11.98 27.21 -12.90
C LYS A 156 10.87 27.70 -11.98
N LEU A 157 10.21 26.76 -11.32
CA LEU A 157 9.21 26.98 -10.27
C LEU A 157 9.73 26.32 -8.99
N GLU A 158 9.98 27.14 -7.96
CA GLU A 158 10.33 26.66 -6.63
C GLU A 158 9.20 27.01 -5.68
N VAL A 159 8.82 26.04 -4.85
CA VAL A 159 7.73 26.18 -3.89
C VAL A 159 8.22 25.65 -2.57
N ASP A 160 8.26 26.52 -1.57
CA ASP A 160 8.87 26.25 -0.27
C ASP A 160 7.86 26.47 0.85
N TYR A 161 7.65 25.43 1.65
CA TYR A 161 6.84 25.46 2.86
C TYR A 161 7.74 25.60 4.08
N GLN A 162 8.22 26.82 4.33
CA GLN A 162 9.18 27.13 5.40
C GLN A 162 10.46 26.28 5.28
N ASP A 163 10.50 25.14 5.96
CA ASP A 163 11.63 24.20 5.96
C ASP A 163 11.49 23.07 4.91
N ASN A 164 10.35 22.97 4.22
CA ASN A 164 10.05 21.86 3.31
C ASN A 164 9.91 22.31 1.84
N ILE A 165 10.88 21.94 1.02
CA ILE A 165 10.90 22.23 -0.43
C ILE A 165 10.00 21.22 -1.17
N VAL A 166 9.21 21.72 -2.12
CA VAL A 166 8.41 20.89 -3.04
C VAL A 166 9.26 20.48 -4.24
N HIS A 167 9.39 19.17 -4.44
CA HIS A 167 10.05 18.57 -5.59
C HIS A 167 9.00 17.98 -6.55
N SER A 168 9.28 16.80 -7.10
CA SER A 168 8.38 16.07 -8.00
C SER A 168 8.01 14.73 -7.34
N GLY A 169 7.04 14.77 -6.42
CA GLY A 169 6.48 13.60 -5.75
C GLY A 169 7.06 13.29 -4.37
N ASN A 170 7.79 14.22 -3.73
CA ASN A 170 8.16 14.08 -2.33
C ASN A 170 6.92 14.12 -1.42
N ILE A 171 7.03 13.55 -0.22
CA ILE A 171 5.93 13.49 0.73
C ILE A 171 6.05 14.66 1.71
N LEU A 172 4.99 15.47 1.82
CA LEU A 172 4.85 16.54 2.80
C LEU A 172 3.65 16.26 3.72
N THR A 173 3.87 16.47 5.01
CA THR A 173 2.79 16.36 6.02
C THR A 173 1.76 17.46 5.81
N ALA A 174 0.48 17.16 6.01
CA ALA A 174 -0.57 18.17 5.88
C ALA A 174 -0.38 19.30 6.90
N ASN A 175 0.25 19.00 8.05
CA ASN A 175 0.64 19.98 9.06
C ASN A 175 1.71 20.99 8.57
N SER A 176 2.67 20.55 7.75
CA SER A 176 3.66 21.46 7.14
C SER A 176 3.07 22.40 6.10
N THR A 177 1.89 22.07 5.57
CA THR A 177 1.20 22.84 4.52
C THR A 177 0.05 23.71 5.04
N VAL A 178 0.01 23.99 6.36
CA VAL A 178 -1.04 24.83 6.96
C VAL A 178 -0.93 26.28 6.48
N THR A 179 0.29 26.81 6.44
CA THR A 179 0.57 28.16 5.93
C THR A 179 0.82 28.13 4.43
N ARG A 180 0.48 29.23 3.75
CA ARG A 180 0.77 29.43 2.33
C ARG A 180 2.30 29.28 2.05
N PRO A 181 2.70 28.62 0.95
CA PRO A 181 4.11 28.49 0.60
C PRO A 181 4.69 29.79 0.04
N GLU A 182 6.01 29.92 0.13
CA GLU A 182 6.78 30.89 -0.64
C GLU A 182 7.02 30.32 -2.05
N VAL A 183 6.74 31.11 -3.07
CA VAL A 183 6.82 30.65 -4.46
C VAL A 183 7.74 31.56 -5.25
N SER A 184 8.80 30.99 -5.80
CA SER A 184 9.76 31.66 -6.65
C SER A 184 9.51 31.24 -8.11
N ILE A 185 9.35 32.22 -9.00
CA ILE A 185 9.10 32.00 -10.42
C ILE A 185 10.21 32.66 -11.22
N GLN A 186 10.87 31.89 -12.09
CA GLN A 186 11.88 32.44 -12.97
C GLN A 186 11.29 33.38 -14.02
N SER A 187 11.79 34.62 -14.06
CA SER A 187 11.49 35.57 -15.13
C SER A 187 12.07 35.11 -16.48
N VAL A 188 11.26 35.18 -17.53
CA VAL A 188 11.63 34.72 -18.89
C VAL A 188 11.75 35.85 -19.90
N GLY A 189 11.28 37.07 -19.60
CA GLY A 189 11.51 38.22 -20.46
C GLY A 189 10.74 39.48 -20.05
N LYS A 190 10.89 40.55 -20.84
CA LYS A 190 10.18 41.82 -20.59
C LYS A 190 8.76 41.76 -21.15
N GLY A 191 7.82 41.43 -20.29
CA GLY A 191 6.38 41.45 -20.58
C GLY A 191 5.75 40.06 -20.57
N GLY A 192 4.59 39.96 -19.92
CA GLY A 192 3.84 38.72 -19.72
C GLY A 192 3.36 38.60 -18.29
N PHE A 193 2.42 37.69 -18.09
CA PHE A 193 1.84 37.38 -16.81
C PHE A 193 1.89 35.86 -16.60
N ASN A 194 1.97 35.47 -15.34
CA ASN A 194 1.91 34.09 -14.92
C ASN A 194 0.64 33.87 -14.10
N THR A 195 0.14 32.65 -14.07
CA THR A 195 -1.00 32.24 -13.25
C THR A 195 -0.63 30.94 -12.57
N LEU A 196 -0.63 30.98 -11.24
CA LEU A 196 -0.29 29.85 -10.39
C LEU A 196 -1.58 29.20 -9.92
N LEU A 197 -1.64 27.89 -10.06
CA LEU A 197 -2.76 27.07 -9.65
C LEU A 197 -2.26 25.92 -8.77
N MET A 198 -2.84 25.75 -7.59
CA MET A 198 -2.58 24.64 -6.69
C MET A 198 -3.82 23.74 -6.63
N VAL A 199 -3.68 22.50 -7.08
CA VAL A 199 -4.77 21.55 -7.27
C VAL A 199 -4.48 20.25 -6.57
N ASN A 200 -5.47 19.70 -5.86
CA ASN A 200 -5.42 18.34 -5.36
C ASN A 200 -6.20 17.41 -6.30
N LEU A 201 -5.47 16.49 -6.94
CA LEU A 201 -6.01 15.56 -7.94
C LEU A 201 -6.91 14.49 -7.33
N ASP A 202 -6.70 14.18 -6.05
CA ASP A 202 -7.34 13.07 -5.34
C ASP A 202 -8.28 13.57 -4.22
N GLY A 203 -8.44 14.89 -4.10
CA GLY A 203 -9.11 15.56 -2.97
C GLY A 203 -10.63 15.67 -3.07
N ASN A 204 -11.23 15.18 -4.15
CA ASN A 204 -12.66 15.30 -4.36
C ASN A 204 -13.43 14.28 -3.52
N GLY A 205 -14.20 14.79 -2.55
CA GLY A 205 -15.02 13.97 -1.65
C GLY A 205 -16.49 13.85 -2.06
N PHE A 206 -16.89 14.41 -3.21
CA PHE A 206 -18.29 14.39 -3.67
C PHE A 206 -18.45 13.46 -4.85
N GLU A 207 -19.42 12.56 -4.77
CA GLU A 207 -19.74 11.63 -5.86
C GLU A 207 -20.47 12.31 -7.03
N GLU A 208 -21.17 13.43 -6.77
CA GLU A 208 -22.03 14.10 -7.76
C GLU A 208 -21.26 15.01 -8.72
N LYS A 209 -20.07 15.47 -8.32
CA LYS A 209 -19.24 16.39 -9.12
C LYS A 209 -17.94 15.71 -9.50
N ASN A 210 -17.66 15.62 -10.79
CA ASN A 210 -16.36 15.21 -11.29
C ASN A 210 -15.44 16.44 -11.36
N GLY A 211 -14.18 16.28 -10.97
CA GLY A 211 -13.18 17.33 -11.02
C GLY A 211 -12.22 17.28 -9.84
N GLU A 212 -11.28 18.21 -9.86
CA GLU A 212 -10.21 18.31 -8.88
C GLU A 212 -10.47 19.47 -7.92
N LEU A 213 -9.92 19.38 -6.71
CA LEU A 213 -10.11 20.42 -5.69
C LEU A 213 -9.02 21.50 -5.83
N ILE A 214 -9.43 22.74 -6.11
CA ILE A 214 -8.49 23.87 -6.19
C ILE A 214 -8.25 24.44 -4.77
N HIS A 215 -7.01 24.32 -4.33
CA HIS A 215 -6.57 24.79 -3.02
C HIS A 215 -6.17 26.26 -3.02
N TRP A 216 -5.53 26.72 -4.09
CA TRP A 216 -5.05 28.09 -4.19
C TRP A 216 -4.92 28.51 -5.64
N MET A 217 -5.25 29.76 -5.94
CA MET A 217 -5.13 30.29 -7.30
C MET A 217 -4.83 31.78 -7.29
N VAL A 218 -3.78 32.14 -8.02
CA VAL A 218 -3.36 33.52 -8.21
C VAL A 218 -3.16 33.78 -9.70
N SER A 219 -3.99 34.64 -10.27
CA SER A 219 -3.91 35.05 -11.67
C SER A 219 -3.09 36.31 -11.85
N ASN A 220 -2.69 36.58 -13.09
CA ASN A 220 -2.10 37.86 -13.51
C ASN A 220 -0.87 38.30 -12.70
N ILE A 221 -0.02 37.36 -12.28
CA ILE A 221 1.26 37.66 -11.61
C ILE A 221 2.20 38.26 -12.66
N PRO A 222 2.67 39.51 -12.51
CA PRO A 222 3.61 40.09 -13.49
C PRO A 222 4.92 39.30 -13.54
N ASP A 223 5.52 39.18 -14.73
CA ASP A 223 6.77 38.43 -14.88
C ASP A 223 7.93 39.07 -14.10
N GLY A 224 8.62 38.28 -13.26
CA GLY A 224 9.73 38.74 -12.43
C GLY A 224 9.34 39.44 -11.13
N GLU A 225 8.05 39.52 -10.81
CA GLU A 225 7.53 40.01 -9.54
C GLU A 225 7.14 38.86 -8.60
N GLU A 226 6.93 39.18 -7.33
CA GLU A 226 6.42 38.23 -6.33
C GLU A 226 4.97 37.82 -6.62
N VAL A 227 4.58 36.61 -6.20
CA VAL A 227 3.20 36.10 -6.33
C VAL A 227 2.17 37.02 -5.66
N THR A 228 2.57 37.77 -4.63
CA THR A 228 1.73 38.75 -3.92
C THR A 228 1.24 39.91 -4.80
N LYS A 229 1.89 40.18 -5.93
CA LYS A 229 1.48 41.21 -6.91
C LYS A 229 0.39 40.73 -7.87
N GLY A 230 0.13 39.43 -7.92
CA GLY A 230 -0.98 38.88 -8.69
C GLY A 230 -2.34 39.15 -8.03
N ARG A 231 -3.39 38.75 -8.73
CA ARG A 231 -4.76 38.76 -8.22
C ARG A 231 -5.08 37.38 -7.64
N GLU A 232 -5.33 37.32 -6.34
CA GLU A 232 -5.76 36.09 -5.67
C GLU A 232 -7.25 35.84 -5.95
N ASP A 233 -7.56 34.88 -6.83
CA ASP A 233 -8.93 34.53 -7.19
C ASP A 233 -9.52 33.49 -6.23
N ILE A 234 -8.67 32.61 -5.70
CA ILE A 234 -9.04 31.60 -4.71
C ILE A 234 -8.03 31.65 -3.58
N GLU A 235 -8.51 31.99 -2.38
CA GLU A 235 -7.69 32.04 -1.16
C GLU A 235 -7.08 30.68 -0.84
N TYR A 236 -5.85 30.71 -0.35
CA TYR A 236 -5.11 29.51 0.06
C TYR A 236 -5.90 28.67 1.08
N LEU A 237 -6.12 27.41 0.73
CA LEU A 237 -6.63 26.38 1.61
C LEU A 237 -5.59 25.26 1.70
N GLN A 238 -5.21 24.89 2.91
CA GLN A 238 -4.29 23.76 3.11
C GLN A 238 -4.83 22.48 2.42
N PRO A 239 -3.96 21.58 1.94
CA PRO A 239 -4.35 20.24 1.52
C PRO A 239 -5.20 19.50 2.57
N LEU A 240 -6.26 18.83 2.13
CA LEU A 240 -7.21 18.12 3.00
C LEU A 240 -7.32 16.63 2.64
N PRO A 241 -6.25 15.83 2.79
CA PRO A 241 -6.34 14.38 2.60
C PRO A 241 -7.24 13.74 3.66
N PHE A 242 -8.34 13.10 3.24
CA PHE A 242 -9.29 12.48 4.17
C PHE A 242 -8.72 11.21 4.81
N TYR A 243 -9.15 10.92 6.04
CA TYR A 243 -8.71 9.73 6.76
C TYR A 243 -9.05 8.46 5.96
N GLY A 244 -8.05 7.61 5.73
CA GLY A 244 -8.23 6.32 5.03
C GLY A 244 -8.24 6.40 3.50
N THR A 245 -8.06 7.58 2.90
CA THR A 245 -7.97 7.74 1.43
C THR A 245 -6.55 7.56 0.86
N GLY A 246 -5.55 7.39 1.73
CA GLY A 246 -4.16 7.19 1.34
C GLY A 246 -3.42 8.51 1.07
N TYR A 247 -2.55 8.51 0.06
CA TYR A 247 -1.77 9.67 -0.36
C TYR A 247 -2.49 10.45 -1.45
N HIS A 248 -2.59 11.75 -1.26
CA HIS A 248 -3.16 12.69 -2.23
C HIS A 248 -2.04 13.40 -2.98
N ARG A 249 -2.17 13.53 -4.29
CA ARG A 249 -1.23 14.27 -5.13
C ARG A 249 -1.70 15.72 -5.28
N VAL A 250 -0.88 16.65 -4.79
CA VAL A 250 -1.14 18.08 -4.89
C VAL A 250 -0.14 18.70 -5.87
N ALA A 251 -0.65 19.23 -6.97
CA ALA A 251 0.12 19.80 -8.05
C ALA A 251 0.02 21.34 -8.08
N PHE A 252 1.17 21.99 -8.22
CA PHE A 252 1.32 23.37 -8.61
C PHE A 252 1.53 23.43 -10.12
N VAL A 253 0.58 24.02 -10.83
CA VAL A 253 0.65 24.26 -12.27
C VAL A 253 0.85 25.76 -12.50
N LEU A 254 1.86 26.09 -13.28
CA LEU A 254 2.15 27.45 -13.69
C LEU A 254 1.77 27.63 -15.16
N PHE A 255 0.82 28.51 -15.42
CA PHE A 255 0.48 28.97 -16.75
C PHE A 255 1.16 30.30 -17.03
N ARG A 256 1.59 30.51 -18.28
CA ARG A 256 2.09 31.79 -18.77
C ARG A 256 1.20 32.29 -19.88
N HIS A 257 0.98 33.60 -19.90
CA HIS A 257 0.15 34.28 -20.88
C HIS A 257 0.63 35.70 -21.15
N SER A 258 0.28 36.26 -22.32
CA SER A 258 0.74 37.58 -22.76
C SER A 258 -0.16 38.73 -22.31
N GLN A 259 -1.43 38.46 -22.04
CA GLN A 259 -2.45 39.46 -21.70
C GLN A 259 -3.15 39.07 -20.40
N PRO A 260 -3.57 40.03 -19.56
CA PRO A 260 -4.31 39.71 -18.33
C PRO A 260 -5.57 38.90 -18.61
N VAL A 261 -5.82 37.87 -17.82
CA VAL A 261 -6.96 36.96 -17.93
C VAL A 261 -7.85 37.08 -16.69
N ASP A 262 -9.16 37.11 -16.89
CA ASP A 262 -10.15 37.04 -15.79
C ASP A 262 -10.75 35.64 -15.73
N LEU A 263 -10.23 34.82 -14.82
CA LEU A 263 -10.71 33.46 -14.61
C LEU A 263 -11.85 33.52 -13.59
N LYS A 264 -13.09 33.48 -14.08
CA LYS A 264 -14.30 33.60 -13.25
C LYS A 264 -14.58 32.32 -12.47
N ILE A 265 -13.83 32.11 -11.40
CA ILE A 265 -13.99 30.97 -10.49
C ILE A 265 -14.50 31.46 -9.15
N ASN A 266 -15.66 30.96 -8.72
CA ASN A 266 -16.23 31.30 -7.43
C ASN A 266 -15.63 30.39 -6.34
N GLY A 267 -14.51 30.78 -5.73
CA GLY A 267 -13.83 29.97 -4.70
C GLY A 267 -14.40 30.04 -3.28
N SER A 268 -15.56 30.67 -3.07
CA SER A 268 -16.05 31.04 -1.73
C SER A 268 -16.44 29.86 -0.84
N THR A 269 -16.86 28.73 -1.43
CA THR A 269 -17.30 27.53 -0.72
C THR A 269 -16.48 26.33 -1.19
N PHE A 270 -16.28 25.35 -0.30
CA PHE A 270 -15.55 24.11 -0.60
C PHE A 270 -16.08 23.40 -1.87
N GLU A 271 -17.39 23.32 -2.04
CA GLU A 271 -18.04 22.71 -3.21
C GLU A 271 -17.81 23.45 -4.53
N ASN A 272 -17.55 24.76 -4.48
CA ASN A 272 -17.35 25.57 -5.68
C ASN A 272 -15.87 25.59 -6.10
N ARG A 273 -14.96 25.16 -5.22
CA ARG A 273 -13.54 24.95 -5.52
C ARG A 273 -13.28 23.68 -6.33
N ILE A 274 -14.26 22.79 -6.45
CA ILE A 274 -14.18 21.59 -7.27
C ILE A 274 -14.47 21.95 -8.71
N GLN A 275 -13.46 21.82 -9.56
CA GLN A 275 -13.56 22.14 -10.99
C GLN A 275 -12.71 21.18 -11.80
N SER A 276 -13.12 20.90 -13.05
CA SER A 276 -12.27 20.16 -13.98
C SER A 276 -11.22 21.09 -14.60
N ILE A 277 -9.95 20.84 -14.32
CA ILE A 277 -8.84 21.64 -14.86
C ILE A 277 -8.74 21.48 -16.38
N SER A 278 -9.06 20.30 -16.91
CA SER A 278 -9.07 20.05 -18.36
C SER A 278 -10.07 20.97 -19.08
N GLU A 279 -11.29 21.12 -18.55
CA GLU A 279 -12.31 22.01 -19.11
C GLU A 279 -11.94 23.49 -18.97
N LEU A 280 -11.38 23.87 -17.81
CA LEU A 280 -10.90 25.22 -17.56
C LEU A 280 -9.78 25.61 -18.52
N TYR A 281 -8.83 24.71 -18.75
CA TYR A 281 -7.73 24.92 -19.69
C TYR A 281 -8.25 25.02 -21.12
N LYS A 282 -9.14 24.11 -21.54
CA LYS A 282 -9.69 24.08 -22.89
C LYS A 282 -10.48 25.34 -23.25
N SER A 283 -11.17 25.95 -22.28
CA SER A 283 -11.88 27.22 -22.51
C SER A 283 -10.94 28.43 -22.68
N HIS A 284 -9.69 28.33 -22.22
CA HIS A 284 -8.71 29.42 -22.25
C HIS A 284 -7.42 29.04 -23.02
N GLU A 285 -7.45 27.99 -23.83
CA GLU A 285 -6.29 27.42 -24.53
C GLU A 285 -5.56 28.43 -25.42
N ASN A 286 -6.30 29.36 -26.02
CA ASN A 286 -5.74 30.40 -26.88
C ASN A 286 -4.86 31.41 -26.12
N VAL A 287 -5.00 31.51 -24.80
CA VAL A 287 -4.35 32.54 -23.97
C VAL A 287 -3.41 31.93 -22.94
N LEU A 288 -3.82 30.84 -22.30
CA LEU A 288 -3.04 30.15 -21.28
C LEU A 288 -2.18 29.05 -21.90
N THR A 289 -0.89 29.06 -21.59
CA THR A 289 0.01 27.96 -21.97
C THR A 289 0.73 27.46 -20.72
N PRO A 290 0.71 26.15 -20.42
CA PRO A 290 1.41 25.61 -19.26
C PRO A 290 2.93 25.72 -19.46
N SER A 291 3.61 26.15 -18.41
CA SER A 291 5.03 26.49 -18.43
C SER A 291 5.85 25.66 -17.45
N ALA A 292 5.31 25.38 -16.27
CA ALA A 292 5.98 24.58 -15.26
C ALA A 292 4.98 23.82 -14.39
N ILE A 293 5.40 22.67 -13.87
CA ILE A 293 4.63 21.88 -12.91
C ILE A 293 5.55 21.31 -11.83
N ARG A 294 5.08 21.41 -10.58
CA ARG A 294 5.67 20.73 -9.42
C ARG A 294 4.55 20.08 -8.63
N PHE A 295 4.82 18.97 -7.97
CA PHE A 295 3.78 18.32 -7.16
C PHE A 295 4.42 17.58 -6.00
N PHE A 296 3.64 17.43 -4.93
CA PHE A 296 4.01 16.63 -3.77
C PHE A 296 2.87 15.71 -3.41
N GLN A 297 3.16 14.76 -2.53
CA GLN A 297 2.19 13.86 -1.94
C GLN A 297 1.93 14.25 -0.51
N THR A 298 0.69 14.11 -0.05
CA THR A 298 0.33 14.35 1.35
C THR A 298 -0.62 13.29 1.86
N SER A 299 -0.55 13.01 3.16
CA SER A 299 -1.40 12.04 3.84
C SER A 299 -2.18 12.69 4.98
N TYR A 300 -3.23 12.03 5.44
CA TYR A 300 -4.03 12.51 6.57
C TYR A 300 -3.17 12.74 7.83
N ASP A 301 -3.36 13.90 8.44
CA ASP A 301 -2.85 14.27 9.76
C ASP A 301 -3.97 14.93 10.60
N ASN A 302 -3.74 15.08 11.91
CA ASN A 302 -4.71 15.74 12.81
C ASN A 302 -5.01 17.19 12.43
N SER A 303 -4.09 17.88 11.73
CA SER A 303 -4.29 19.25 11.23
C SER A 303 -5.42 19.34 10.20
N VAL A 304 -5.67 18.26 9.45
CA VAL A 304 -6.76 18.18 8.46
C VAL A 304 -8.11 18.22 9.17
N LYS A 305 -8.23 17.47 10.27
CA LYS A 305 -9.46 17.46 11.08
C LYS A 305 -9.76 18.85 11.64
N THR A 306 -8.75 19.56 12.16
CA THR A 306 -8.93 20.93 12.67
C THR A 306 -9.34 21.89 11.56
N ALA A 307 -8.75 21.77 10.36
CA ALA A 307 -9.11 22.62 9.23
C ALA A 307 -10.53 22.34 8.72
N LEU A 308 -10.93 21.06 8.59
CA LEU A 308 -12.31 20.70 8.21
C LEU A 308 -13.33 21.24 9.21
N HIS A 309 -13.06 21.11 10.51
CA HIS A 309 -13.92 21.66 11.54
C HIS A 309 -13.97 23.20 11.50
N SER A 310 -12.87 23.87 11.14
CA SER A 310 -12.84 25.33 10.97
C SER A 310 -13.73 25.81 9.82
N LEU A 311 -13.89 24.96 8.79
CA LEU A 311 -14.82 25.17 7.67
C LEU A 311 -16.27 24.76 8.00
N GLY A 312 -16.54 24.26 9.22
CA GLY A 312 -17.86 23.75 9.61
C GLY A 312 -18.19 22.36 9.05
N LEU A 313 -17.21 21.66 8.46
CA LEU A 313 -17.37 20.33 7.89
C LEU A 313 -16.98 19.23 8.89
N LYS A 314 -17.63 18.07 8.79
CA LYS A 314 -17.26 16.88 9.56
C LYS A 314 -16.13 16.14 8.83
N SER A 315 -15.15 15.65 9.58
CA SER A 315 -14.10 14.79 9.01
C SER A 315 -14.68 13.42 8.62
N PRO A 316 -14.73 13.05 7.34
CA PRO A 316 -15.12 11.70 6.95
C PRO A 316 -14.03 10.69 7.34
N LEU A 317 -14.45 9.46 7.60
CA LEU A 317 -13.58 8.32 7.88
C LEU A 317 -13.80 7.29 6.79
N TYR A 318 -12.78 7.05 5.96
CA TYR A 318 -12.79 6.00 4.96
C TYR A 318 -12.05 4.79 5.49
N GLU A 319 -12.51 3.60 5.10
CA GLU A 319 -11.84 2.34 5.37
C GLU A 319 -11.72 1.59 4.05
N TYR A 320 -10.56 0.97 3.82
CA TYR A 320 -10.35 0.20 2.61
C TYR A 320 -11.11 -1.13 2.71
N GLU A 321 -12.17 -1.27 1.91
CA GLU A 321 -12.90 -2.54 1.80
C GLU A 321 -12.18 -3.49 0.84
N TYR A 322 -11.55 -4.52 1.40
CA TYR A 322 -10.96 -5.58 0.59
C TYR A 322 -12.06 -6.36 -0.14
N ARG A 323 -11.80 -6.72 -1.40
CA ARG A 323 -12.69 -7.64 -2.11
C ARG A 323 -12.85 -8.92 -1.29
N PRO A 324 -14.09 -9.37 -1.04
CA PRO A 324 -14.30 -10.58 -0.27
C PRO A 324 -13.61 -11.75 -0.95
N ALA A 325 -12.98 -12.62 -0.16
CA ALA A 325 -12.33 -13.81 -0.68
C ALA A 325 -13.35 -14.63 -1.50
N LEU A 326 -12.95 -15.08 -2.69
CA LEU A 326 -13.78 -15.95 -3.52
C LEU A 326 -13.96 -17.28 -2.79
N LYS A 327 -15.20 -17.59 -2.40
CA LYS A 327 -15.57 -18.83 -1.71
C LYS A 327 -16.31 -19.75 -2.68
N PRO A 328 -15.97 -21.04 -2.77
CA PRO A 328 -16.78 -22.00 -3.51
C PRO A 328 -18.14 -22.18 -2.84
N ALA A 329 -19.17 -22.60 -3.59
CA ALA A 329 -20.47 -22.91 -3.00
C ALA A 329 -20.34 -23.97 -1.91
N GLN A 330 -21.03 -23.76 -0.78
CA GLN A 330 -21.01 -24.71 0.34
C GLN A 330 -21.65 -26.03 -0.09
N ARG A 331 -20.92 -27.12 0.15
CA ARG A 331 -21.39 -28.49 -0.04
C ARG A 331 -21.49 -29.21 1.30
N GLU A 332 -22.42 -30.15 1.41
CA GLU A 332 -22.52 -31.02 2.61
C GLU A 332 -21.24 -31.84 2.79
N PHE A 333 -20.67 -32.33 1.68
CA PHE A 333 -19.43 -33.09 1.65
C PHE A 333 -18.44 -32.42 0.68
N PRO A 334 -17.39 -31.75 1.20
CA PRO A 334 -16.31 -31.20 0.37
C PRO A 334 -15.61 -32.31 -0.43
N GLU A 335 -15.31 -32.06 -1.72
CA GLU A 335 -14.60 -33.04 -2.56
C GLU A 335 -13.20 -33.38 -2.03
N LYS A 336 -12.50 -32.35 -1.53
CA LYS A 336 -11.21 -32.51 -0.85
C LYS A 336 -11.45 -32.49 0.66
N PRO A 337 -10.85 -33.40 1.44
CA PRO A 337 -10.98 -33.38 2.89
C PRO A 337 -10.38 -32.08 3.44
N GLN A 338 -11.22 -31.27 4.09
CA GLN A 338 -10.81 -30.04 4.79
C GLN A 338 -11.05 -30.17 6.29
N PRO A 339 -10.27 -29.47 7.13
CA PRO A 339 -10.60 -29.32 8.55
C PRO A 339 -12.01 -28.73 8.68
N PHE A 340 -12.86 -29.41 9.45
CA PHE A 340 -14.29 -29.07 9.55
C PHE A 340 -14.50 -27.65 10.11
N ASP A 341 -13.63 -27.20 11.02
CA ASP A 341 -13.64 -25.88 11.64
C ASP A 341 -13.37 -24.80 10.61
N LEU A 342 -12.26 -24.91 9.88
CA LEU A 342 -11.91 -23.93 8.84
C LEU A 342 -12.94 -23.90 7.71
N TYR A 343 -13.49 -25.07 7.35
CA TYR A 343 -14.51 -25.17 6.32
C TYR A 343 -15.81 -24.49 6.75
N LEU A 344 -16.30 -24.75 7.96
CA LEU A 344 -17.53 -24.13 8.45
C LEU A 344 -17.33 -22.63 8.73
N ASP A 345 -16.20 -22.23 9.32
CA ASP A 345 -15.87 -20.83 9.57
C ASP A 345 -15.78 -20.01 8.27
N MET A 346 -15.43 -20.64 7.13
CA MET A 346 -15.44 -19.98 5.82
C MET A 346 -16.84 -19.49 5.42
N TYR A 347 -17.91 -20.17 5.85
CA TYR A 347 -19.30 -19.83 5.51
C TYR A 347 -20.06 -19.15 6.64
N ARG A 348 -19.45 -19.02 7.82
CA ARG A 348 -20.01 -18.23 8.91
C ARG A 348 -19.91 -16.74 8.60
N ASP A 349 -20.72 -15.96 9.31
CA ASP A 349 -20.64 -14.51 9.26
C ASP A 349 -19.25 -14.05 9.70
N PRO A 350 -18.51 -13.29 8.86
CA PRO A 350 -17.14 -12.88 9.15
C PRO A 350 -16.99 -12.15 10.49
N LYS A 351 -18.00 -11.33 10.85
CA LYS A 351 -18.02 -10.57 12.11
C LYS A 351 -18.00 -11.47 13.35
N GLU A 352 -18.68 -12.61 13.30
CA GLU A 352 -18.65 -13.57 14.42
C GLU A 352 -17.28 -14.22 14.55
N VAL A 353 -16.72 -14.65 13.42
CA VAL A 353 -15.40 -15.29 13.37
C VAL A 353 -14.32 -14.31 13.83
N GLU A 354 -14.35 -13.08 13.35
CA GLU A 354 -13.43 -12.01 13.75
C GLU A 354 -13.56 -11.69 15.24
N LYS A 355 -14.79 -11.61 15.77
CA LYS A 355 -15.02 -11.42 17.20
C LYS A 355 -14.42 -12.56 18.02
N GLU A 356 -14.67 -13.82 17.66
CA GLU A 356 -14.09 -14.99 18.35
C GLU A 356 -12.55 -14.99 18.28
N VAL A 357 -11.97 -14.61 17.13
CA VAL A 357 -10.52 -14.50 16.95
C VAL A 357 -9.95 -13.34 17.75
N LEU A 358 -10.63 -12.19 17.81
CA LEU A 358 -10.22 -11.03 18.59
C LEU A 358 -10.26 -11.33 20.08
N GLU A 359 -11.34 -11.93 20.59
CA GLU A 359 -11.44 -12.39 21.97
C GLU A 359 -10.32 -13.37 22.32
N LYS A 360 -9.98 -14.28 21.39
CA LYS A 360 -8.84 -15.19 21.55
C LYS A 360 -7.52 -14.43 21.62
N ARG A 361 -7.24 -13.50 20.69
CA ARG A 361 -6.02 -12.68 20.69
C ARG A 361 -5.92 -11.85 21.97
N LEU A 362 -6.99 -11.21 22.40
CA LEU A 362 -7.02 -10.42 23.64
C LEU A 362 -6.78 -11.29 24.88
N SER A 363 -7.26 -12.54 24.89
CA SER A 363 -6.96 -13.48 25.97
C SER A 363 -5.49 -13.94 25.98
N GLU A 364 -4.82 -13.93 24.81
CA GLU A 364 -3.41 -14.30 24.65
C GLU A 364 -2.46 -13.12 24.95
N VAL A 365 -2.90 -11.88 24.72
CA VAL A 365 -2.18 -10.66 25.11
C VAL A 365 -2.14 -10.61 26.64
N LYS A 366 -1.00 -10.99 27.20
CA LYS A 366 -0.74 -10.98 28.64
C LYS A 366 -0.81 -9.54 29.15
N LEU A 367 -1.86 -9.20 29.88
CA LEU A 367 -1.83 -8.05 30.80
C LEU A 367 -0.89 -8.44 31.96
N ASP A 368 -0.04 -7.53 32.42
CA ASP A 368 1.06 -7.78 33.38
C ASP A 368 0.66 -8.50 34.69
N ASN A 369 -0.64 -8.62 34.98
CA ASN A 369 -1.18 -9.15 36.24
C ASN A 369 -2.15 -10.34 36.10
N VAL A 370 -2.13 -11.08 34.99
CA VAL A 370 -2.99 -12.30 34.85
C VAL A 370 -2.27 -13.52 35.43
N LYS A 371 -2.75 -14.04 36.58
CA LYS A 371 -2.28 -15.34 37.12
C LYS A 371 -2.80 -16.47 36.23
N GLU A 372 -1.89 -17.16 35.55
CA GLU A 372 -2.25 -18.34 34.77
C GLU A 372 -2.85 -19.42 35.69
N PRO A 373 -3.96 -20.08 35.29
CA PRO A 373 -4.52 -21.17 36.06
C PRO A 373 -3.51 -22.32 36.13
N LYS A 374 -3.28 -22.84 37.35
CA LYS A 374 -2.33 -23.95 37.62
C LYS A 374 -2.62 -25.20 36.79
N TRP A 375 -3.87 -25.39 36.37
CA TRP A 375 -4.32 -26.50 35.52
C TRP A 375 -5.08 -25.97 34.32
N ILE A 376 -4.63 -26.39 33.14
CA ILE A 376 -5.17 -26.00 31.84
C ILE A 376 -6.59 -26.55 31.70
N ASP A 377 -6.81 -27.86 31.90
CA ASP A 377 -8.15 -28.43 31.94
C ASP A 377 -8.36 -29.24 33.23
N PRO A 378 -9.10 -28.71 34.22
CA PRO A 378 -9.39 -29.42 35.47
C PRO A 378 -10.06 -30.78 35.21
N ASP A 379 -10.86 -30.88 34.15
CA ASP A 379 -11.70 -32.04 33.83
C ASP A 379 -11.23 -32.75 32.55
N TYR A 380 -9.93 -32.74 32.25
CA TYR A 380 -9.33 -33.31 31.03
C TYR A 380 -9.86 -34.71 30.69
N VAL A 381 -9.96 -35.60 31.68
CA VAL A 381 -10.40 -36.98 31.48
C VAL A 381 -11.87 -37.07 31.08
N GLU A 382 -12.72 -36.22 31.63
CA GLU A 382 -14.14 -36.17 31.27
C GLU A 382 -14.35 -35.48 29.94
N ASN A 383 -13.69 -34.34 29.71
CA ASN A 383 -13.78 -33.57 28.48
C ASN A 383 -13.27 -34.36 27.28
N LYS A 384 -12.18 -35.13 27.43
CA LYS A 384 -11.68 -36.04 26.38
C LYS A 384 -12.67 -37.14 25.99
N LYS A 385 -13.57 -37.54 26.91
CA LYS A 385 -14.60 -38.56 26.66
C LYS A 385 -15.88 -37.97 26.08
N LYS A 386 -16.30 -36.80 26.57
CA LYS A 386 -17.57 -36.16 26.24
C LYS A 386 -17.47 -35.28 24.99
N LEU A 387 -16.36 -34.57 24.82
CA LEU A 387 -16.21 -33.59 23.75
C LEU A 387 -15.65 -34.25 22.48
N PRO A 388 -16.08 -33.78 21.29
CA PRO A 388 -15.40 -34.10 20.05
C PRO A 388 -13.91 -33.76 20.14
N ALA A 389 -13.05 -34.59 19.55
CA ALA A 389 -11.59 -34.45 19.65
C ALA A 389 -11.09 -33.04 19.26
N TRP A 390 -11.77 -32.39 18.30
CA TRP A 390 -11.45 -31.02 17.88
C TRP A 390 -11.83 -29.95 18.92
N LEU A 391 -12.98 -30.09 19.58
CA LEU A 391 -13.47 -29.13 20.57
C LEU A 391 -12.60 -29.22 21.82
N HIS A 392 -12.21 -30.43 22.19
CA HIS A 392 -11.23 -30.70 23.23
C HIS A 392 -9.85 -30.12 22.87
N SER A 393 -9.38 -30.29 21.63
CA SER A 393 -8.13 -29.66 21.15
C SER A 393 -8.20 -28.12 21.22
N LYS A 394 -9.31 -27.52 20.79
CA LYS A 394 -9.55 -26.07 20.83
C LYS A 394 -9.59 -25.54 22.28
N GLN A 395 -10.15 -26.31 23.23
CA GLN A 395 -10.12 -25.97 24.66
C GLN A 395 -8.70 -26.01 25.26
N LEU A 396 -7.89 -26.99 24.86
CA LEU A 396 -6.49 -27.09 25.29
C LEU A 396 -5.61 -25.98 24.70
N GLU A 397 -5.84 -25.63 23.43
CA GLU A 397 -5.18 -24.50 22.78
C GLU A 397 -5.56 -23.16 23.42
N ARG A 398 -6.85 -22.92 23.68
CA ARG A 398 -7.37 -21.71 24.34
C ARG A 398 -6.77 -21.46 25.73
N LYS A 399 -6.24 -22.49 26.38
CA LYS A 399 -5.67 -22.42 27.72
C LYS A 399 -4.14 -22.61 27.74
N GLY A 400 -3.47 -22.42 26.60
CA GLY A 400 -2.02 -22.22 26.52
C GLY A 400 -1.17 -23.45 26.18
N VAL A 401 -1.74 -24.61 25.79
CA VAL A 401 -0.94 -25.82 25.49
C VAL A 401 -0.15 -25.71 24.17
N GLY A 402 -0.41 -24.69 23.34
CA GLY A 402 0.28 -24.49 22.06
C GLY A 402 1.71 -23.96 22.15
N TYR A 403 2.11 -23.34 23.28
CA TYR A 403 3.43 -22.72 23.42
C TYR A 403 4.59 -23.73 23.30
N ALA A 404 4.39 -24.98 23.72
CA ALA A 404 5.44 -26.00 23.75
C ALA A 404 5.57 -26.86 22.48
N LYS A 405 4.69 -26.68 21.47
CA LYS A 405 4.76 -27.48 20.23
C LYS A 405 5.49 -26.78 19.07
N TYR A 406 5.62 -25.45 19.10
CA TYR A 406 6.21 -24.68 18.00
C TYR A 406 7.43 -23.82 18.39
N HIS A 407 7.69 -23.62 19.69
CA HIS A 407 8.95 -23.04 20.17
C HIS A 407 9.84 -24.16 20.72
N ASN A 408 10.60 -24.80 19.83
CA ASN A 408 11.84 -25.48 20.20
C ASN A 408 12.97 -24.44 20.30
N ASP A 409 12.76 -23.37 21.08
CA ASP A 409 13.87 -22.52 21.47
C ASP A 409 14.53 -23.18 22.67
N VAL A 410 15.67 -23.78 22.34
CA VAL A 410 16.64 -24.46 23.20
C VAL A 410 16.89 -23.65 24.47
N LEU A 411 16.68 -24.29 25.63
CA LEU A 411 17.21 -23.86 26.92
C LEU A 411 18.74 -23.89 26.93
#